data_AF-A0A7J6HW76-F1
#
_entry.id   AF-A0A7J6HW76-F1
#
_cell.length_a   1.000
_cell.length_b   1.000
_cell.length_c   1.000
_cell.angle_alpha   90.00
_cell.angle_beta   90.00
_cell.angle_gamma   90.00
#
_symmetry.space_group_name_H-M   'P 1'
#
loop_
_entity.id
_entity.type
_entity.pdbx_description
1 polymer ?
#
loop_
_entity_poly.entity_id
_entity_poly.type
_entity_poly.pdbx_seq_one_letter_code
_entity_poly.pdbx_strand_id
1 'polypeptide(L)'
;MGNANATSSPLPSPSQDKNYLSLYLTIIWCNNDDESDDIASSIGWEVNVNFTLFVYNQTKDNYLAFQGVRRFHEMKKEWEFEQIMSLETFKDVHNGYVVNDSCVFGVEVFTINQIAPISATLSVVQRRFIDNSIFRWEIKEFSKIMNKNVHKSQVFSYGEIDW
;
A
#
# COMPACT_ATOMS: atom_id res chain seq x y z
N MET A 1 -0.38 65.34 3.62
CA MET A 1 -0.94 64.12 4.23
C MET A 1 -1.51 63.28 3.10
N GLY A 2 -0.78 62.23 2.69
CA GLY A 2 -1.11 61.42 1.52
C GLY A 2 -1.95 60.20 1.92
N ASN A 3 -2.98 59.91 1.11
CA ASN A 3 -3.84 58.75 1.25
C ASN A 3 -3.11 57.48 0.77
N ALA A 4 -3.11 56.43 1.60
CA ALA A 4 -2.70 55.09 1.20
C ALA A 4 -3.96 54.24 0.99
N ASN A 5 -4.28 53.94 -0.27
CA ASN A 5 -5.28 52.94 -0.62
C ASN A 5 -4.64 51.55 -0.45
N ALA A 6 -5.13 50.77 0.51
CA ALA A 6 -4.79 49.36 0.61
C ALA A 6 -5.62 48.57 -0.41
N THR A 7 -4.97 48.12 -1.48
CA THR A 7 -5.57 47.18 -2.43
C THR A 7 -5.55 45.80 -1.79
N SER A 8 -6.72 45.32 -1.33
CA SER A 8 -6.85 43.93 -0.89
C SER A 8 -6.82 43.02 -2.12
N SER A 9 -5.79 42.19 -2.22
CA SER A 9 -5.77 41.06 -3.14
C SER A 9 -7.01 40.19 -2.92
N PRO A 10 -7.70 39.71 -3.97
CA PRO A 10 -8.86 38.85 -3.77
C PRO A 10 -8.43 37.54 -3.11
N LEU A 11 -9.24 37.08 -2.14
CA LEU A 11 -9.11 35.75 -1.54
C LEU A 11 -9.11 34.67 -2.64
N PRO A 12 -8.39 33.54 -2.43
CA PRO A 12 -8.47 32.42 -3.34
C PRO A 12 -9.91 31.94 -3.46
N SER A 13 -10.35 31.75 -4.71
CA SER A 13 -11.67 31.27 -5.09
C SER A 13 -12.05 29.98 -4.33
N PRO A 14 -13.35 29.74 -4.08
CA PRO A 14 -13.80 28.55 -3.36
C PRO A 14 -13.36 27.29 -4.10
N SER A 15 -12.94 26.29 -3.32
CA SER A 15 -12.48 24.96 -3.72
C SER A 15 -13.02 24.50 -5.07
N GLN A 16 -12.15 24.46 -6.08
CA GLN A 16 -12.42 23.68 -7.29
C GLN A 16 -12.84 22.27 -6.85
N ASP A 17 -13.97 21.78 -7.35
CA ASP A 17 -14.27 20.35 -7.33
C ASP A 17 -13.16 19.63 -8.09
N LYS A 18 -12.14 19.17 -7.35
CA LYS A 18 -10.99 18.50 -7.92
C LYS A 18 -11.40 17.06 -8.21
N ASN A 19 -12.07 16.88 -9.34
CA ASN A 19 -12.37 15.56 -9.89
C ASN A 19 -11.08 15.00 -10.49
N TYR A 20 -10.83 13.72 -10.23
CA TYR A 20 -9.66 13.03 -10.75
C TYR A 20 -10.04 11.69 -11.36
N LEU A 21 -9.19 11.25 -12.28
CA LEU A 21 -9.10 9.86 -12.68
C LEU A 21 -8.36 9.09 -11.57
N SER A 22 -9.00 8.06 -11.04
CA SER A 22 -8.39 7.05 -10.16
C SER A 22 -8.41 5.70 -10.86
N LEU A 23 -7.41 4.86 -10.57
CA LEU A 23 -7.37 3.46 -10.99
C LEU A 23 -7.19 2.60 -9.75
N TYR A 24 -7.61 1.34 -9.83
CA TYR A 24 -7.37 0.36 -8.78
C TYR A 24 -6.83 -0.94 -9.38
N LEU A 25 -6.04 -1.64 -8.59
CA LEU A 25 -5.55 -2.97 -8.90
C LEU A 25 -6.10 -3.96 -7.87
N THR A 26 -6.80 -4.97 -8.34
CA THR A 26 -7.43 -5.99 -7.50
C THR A 26 -6.96 -7.38 -7.92
N ILE A 27 -6.59 -8.19 -6.94
CA ILE A 27 -6.29 -9.60 -7.14
C ILE A 27 -7.53 -10.43 -6.79
N ILE A 28 -7.95 -11.28 -7.72
CA ILE A 28 -9.05 -12.23 -7.52
C ILE A 28 -8.50 -13.64 -7.52
N TRP A 29 -9.05 -14.48 -6.65
CA TRP A 29 -8.73 -15.90 -6.62
C TRP A 29 -9.72 -16.63 -7.52
N CYS A 30 -9.24 -17.21 -8.62
CA CYS A 30 -10.06 -18.06 -9.48
C CYS A 30 -9.81 -19.51 -9.08
N ASN A 31 -10.77 -20.13 -8.38
CA ASN A 31 -10.78 -21.59 -8.26
C ASN A 31 -11.15 -22.15 -9.63
N ASN A 32 -10.23 -22.91 -10.23
CA ASN A 32 -10.60 -23.80 -11.31
C ASN A 32 -11.05 -25.10 -10.66
N ASP A 33 -12.29 -25.47 -10.96
CA ASP A 33 -12.89 -26.80 -10.81
C ASP A 33 -13.51 -27.12 -9.45
N ASP A 34 -14.84 -27.25 -9.51
CA ASP A 34 -15.76 -28.11 -8.75
C ASP A 34 -15.58 -28.30 -7.23
N GLU A 35 -16.60 -27.81 -6.51
CA GLU A 35 -17.23 -28.50 -5.37
C GLU A 35 -16.28 -29.07 -4.30
N SER A 36 -15.66 -28.18 -3.53
CA SER A 36 -15.37 -28.44 -2.12
C SER A 36 -15.32 -27.09 -1.41
N ASP A 37 -16.26 -26.86 -0.49
CA ASP A 37 -16.17 -25.83 0.54
C ASP A 37 -15.00 -26.16 1.49
N ASP A 38 -13.78 -26.18 0.98
CA ASP A 38 -12.57 -26.26 1.78
C ASP A 38 -12.20 -24.83 2.17
N ILE A 39 -12.92 -24.36 3.19
CA ILE A 39 -12.64 -23.16 3.99
C ILE A 39 -11.18 -23.16 4.54
N ALA A 40 -10.42 -24.24 4.31
CA ALA A 40 -9.04 -24.46 4.74
C ALA A 40 -7.94 -24.04 3.72
N SER A 41 -8.20 -23.79 2.43
CA SER A 41 -7.11 -23.70 1.43
C SER A 41 -6.54 -22.31 1.13
N SER A 42 -7.02 -21.23 1.76
CA SER A 42 -6.56 -19.87 1.42
C SER A 42 -6.40 -18.92 2.62
N ILE A 43 -6.17 -19.44 3.83
CA ILE A 43 -5.81 -18.60 4.97
C ILE A 43 -4.32 -18.23 4.89
N GLY A 44 -4.04 -16.93 4.86
CA GLY A 44 -2.66 -16.41 4.99
C GLY A 44 -1.84 -16.29 3.71
N TRP A 45 -2.45 -16.28 2.52
CA TRP A 45 -1.71 -15.97 1.29
C TRP A 45 -1.26 -14.51 1.27
N GLU A 46 -0.09 -14.29 0.67
CA GLU A 46 0.49 -12.96 0.46
C GLU A 46 1.29 -12.96 -0.85
N VAL A 47 1.10 -11.91 -1.64
CA VAL A 47 1.87 -11.66 -2.86
C VAL A 47 2.33 -10.23 -2.89
N ASN A 48 3.63 -10.01 -3.08
CA ASN A 48 4.16 -8.68 -3.38
C ASN A 48 4.16 -8.52 -4.90
N VAL A 49 3.60 -7.42 -5.37
CA VAL A 49 3.42 -7.12 -6.79
C VAL A 49 4.13 -5.82 -7.10
N ASN A 50 5.04 -5.86 -8.07
CA ASN A 50 5.51 -4.67 -8.77
C ASN A 50 4.62 -4.45 -9.98
N PHE A 51 4.08 -3.26 -10.16
CA PHE A 51 3.18 -2.96 -11.27
C PHE A 51 3.52 -1.62 -11.92
N THR A 52 3.15 -1.51 -13.19
CA THR A 52 3.09 -0.25 -13.93
C THR A 52 1.68 -0.07 -14.49
N LEU A 53 1.00 1.01 -14.15
CA LEU A 53 -0.26 1.44 -14.78
C LEU A 53 0.06 2.44 -15.89
N PHE A 54 -0.65 2.34 -17.01
CA PHE A 54 -0.48 3.21 -18.16
C PHE A 54 -1.79 3.88 -18.57
N VAL A 55 -1.71 5.16 -18.90
CA VAL A 55 -2.76 5.91 -19.62
C VAL A 55 -2.20 6.27 -21.00
N TYR A 56 -2.82 5.72 -22.05
CA TYR A 56 -2.33 5.91 -23.41
C TYR A 56 -2.76 7.26 -24.00
N ASN A 57 -1.81 7.99 -24.54
CA ASN A 57 -2.04 9.17 -25.34
C ASN A 57 -2.15 8.77 -26.81
N GLN A 58 -3.38 8.73 -27.31
CA GLN A 58 -3.70 8.28 -28.65
C GLN A 58 -3.25 9.25 -29.75
N THR A 59 -2.97 10.51 -29.40
CA THR A 59 -2.52 11.54 -30.36
C THR A 59 -1.01 11.61 -30.49
N LYS A 60 -0.29 11.35 -29.40
CA LYS A 60 1.19 11.43 -29.34
C LYS A 60 1.87 10.06 -29.41
N ASP A 61 1.08 8.99 -29.47
CA ASP A 61 1.57 7.61 -29.49
C ASP A 61 2.56 7.33 -28.35
N ASN A 62 2.15 7.68 -27.12
CA ASN A 62 2.96 7.48 -25.92
C ASN A 62 2.10 7.22 -24.69
N TYR A 63 2.74 6.93 -23.55
CA TYR A 63 2.05 6.56 -22.32
C TYR A 63 2.47 7.46 -21.17
N LEU A 64 1.48 7.85 -20.35
CA LEU A 64 1.72 8.26 -18.98
C LEU A 64 1.79 7.00 -18.12
N ALA A 65 2.87 6.82 -17.36
CA ALA A 65 3.14 5.61 -16.58
C ALA A 65 3.22 5.89 -15.08
N PHE A 66 2.60 5.03 -14.27
CA PHE A 66 2.64 5.06 -12.81
C PHE A 66 3.11 3.72 -12.28
N GLN A 67 4.24 3.72 -11.58
CA GLN A 67 4.85 2.51 -11.06
C GLN A 67 4.68 2.42 -9.55
N GLY A 68 4.61 1.19 -9.04
CA GLY A 68 4.61 0.97 -7.60
C GLY A 68 4.78 -0.48 -7.20
N VAL A 69 5.02 -0.67 -5.91
CA VAL A 69 5.01 -1.98 -5.28
C VAL A 69 3.87 -2.02 -4.28
N ARG A 70 3.08 -3.10 -4.30
CA ARG A 70 1.99 -3.33 -3.35
C ARG A 70 1.98 -4.76 -2.86
N ARG A 71 1.70 -4.91 -1.57
CA ARG A 71 1.49 -6.19 -0.92
C ARG A 71 0.00 -6.51 -0.95
N PHE A 72 -0.35 -7.58 -1.63
CA PHE A 72 -1.68 -8.16 -1.60
C PHE A 72 -1.70 -9.30 -0.60
N HIS A 73 -2.77 -9.40 0.17
CA HIS A 73 -3.01 -10.53 1.06
C HIS A 73 -4.50 -10.68 1.27
N GLU A 74 -4.91 -11.74 1.97
CA GLU A 74 -6.32 -12.10 2.19
C GLU A 74 -7.19 -10.92 2.66
N MET A 75 -6.67 -10.06 3.55
CA MET A 75 -7.37 -8.89 4.09
C MET A 75 -7.20 -7.60 3.25
N LYS A 76 -6.27 -7.58 2.28
CA LYS A 76 -6.00 -6.41 1.41
C LYS A 76 -5.80 -6.89 -0.03
N LYS A 77 -6.92 -7.10 -0.72
CA LYS A 77 -6.99 -7.59 -2.11
C LYS A 77 -6.99 -6.49 -3.16
N GLU A 78 -7.23 -5.24 -2.74
CA GLU A 78 -7.38 -4.10 -3.63
C GLU A 78 -6.50 -2.92 -3.17
N TRP A 79 -5.86 -2.29 -4.15
CA TRP A 79 -5.11 -1.06 -4.00
C TRP A 79 -5.62 0.00 -4.95
N GLU A 80 -6.04 1.12 -4.39
CA GLU A 80 -6.43 2.31 -5.12
C GLU A 80 -5.22 3.23 -5.35
N PHE A 81 -5.23 3.90 -6.50
CA PHE A 81 -4.27 4.91 -6.91
C PHE A 81 -5.03 6.20 -7.18
N GLU A 82 -5.21 6.94 -6.10
CA GLU A 82 -5.92 8.21 -6.11
C GLU A 82 -5.17 9.25 -6.96
N GLN A 83 -5.93 10.05 -7.70
CA GLN A 83 -5.44 11.29 -8.34
C GLN A 83 -4.31 11.09 -9.37
N ILE A 84 -4.42 10.04 -10.20
CA ILE A 84 -3.51 9.81 -11.33
C ILE A 84 -3.44 11.02 -12.26
N MET A 85 -4.60 11.63 -12.54
CA MET A 85 -4.71 12.79 -13.41
C MET A 85 -5.99 13.54 -13.06
N SER A 86 -5.99 14.87 -13.18
CA SER A 86 -7.24 15.62 -13.08
C SER A 86 -8.20 15.23 -14.20
N LEU A 87 -9.49 15.21 -13.90
CA LEU A 87 -10.50 14.89 -14.91
C LEU A 87 -10.52 15.92 -16.04
N GLU A 88 -10.17 17.17 -15.74
CA GLU A 88 -9.99 18.24 -16.72
C GLU A 88 -8.87 17.89 -17.72
N THR A 89 -7.68 17.54 -17.23
CA THR A 89 -6.56 17.15 -18.10
C THR A 89 -6.88 15.88 -18.89
N PHE A 90 -7.57 14.92 -18.28
CA PHE A 90 -7.94 13.66 -18.93
C PHE A 90 -8.93 13.85 -20.08
N LYS A 91 -9.94 14.71 -19.89
CA LYS A 91 -11.00 14.96 -20.88
C LYS A 91 -10.66 16.02 -21.92
N ASP A 92 -9.62 16.80 -21.72
CA ASP A 92 -9.15 17.77 -22.70
C ASP A 92 -8.67 17.06 -23.97
N VAL A 93 -9.37 17.33 -25.08
CA VAL A 93 -9.11 16.78 -26.42
C VAL A 93 -7.67 17.07 -26.87
N HIS A 94 -7.06 18.17 -26.43
CA HIS A 94 -5.67 18.51 -26.78
C HIS A 94 -4.63 17.63 -26.06
N ASN A 95 -5.00 16.99 -24.96
CA ASN A 95 -4.11 16.08 -24.25
C ASN A 95 -4.12 14.67 -24.83
N GLY A 96 -5.13 14.30 -25.63
CA GLY A 96 -5.13 13.09 -26.45
C GLY A 96 -5.34 11.77 -25.71
N TYR A 97 -5.74 11.80 -24.43
CA TYR A 97 -6.07 10.60 -23.66
C TYR A 97 -7.45 10.02 -24.01
N VAL A 98 -8.40 10.89 -24.39
CA VAL A 98 -9.73 10.53 -24.89
C VAL A 98 -9.83 10.94 -26.36
N VAL A 99 -10.08 9.98 -27.24
CA VAL A 99 -10.29 10.17 -28.68
C VAL A 99 -11.51 9.35 -29.10
N ASN A 100 -12.48 9.97 -29.77
CA ASN A 100 -13.74 9.33 -30.17
C ASN A 100 -14.46 8.65 -28.99
N ASP A 101 -14.60 9.36 -27.87
CA ASP A 101 -15.19 8.86 -26.62
C ASP A 101 -14.55 7.58 -26.07
N SER A 102 -13.34 7.27 -26.51
CA SER A 102 -12.59 6.07 -26.14
C SER A 102 -11.26 6.47 -25.51
N CYS A 103 -10.84 5.71 -24.51
CA CYS A 103 -9.54 5.83 -23.86
C CYS A 103 -8.94 4.43 -23.67
N VAL A 104 -7.62 4.34 -23.58
CA VAL A 104 -6.92 3.07 -23.44
C VAL A 104 -6.04 3.11 -22.20
N PHE A 105 -6.19 2.09 -21.37
CA PHE A 105 -5.39 1.86 -20.18
C PHE A 105 -4.57 0.59 -20.35
N GLY A 106 -3.37 0.58 -19.80
CA GLY A 106 -2.51 -0.59 -19.76
C GLY A 106 -2.12 -0.91 -18.32
N VAL A 107 -1.82 -2.18 -18.07
CA VAL A 107 -1.23 -2.61 -16.82
C VAL A 107 -0.16 -3.66 -17.10
N GLU A 108 0.99 -3.49 -16.47
CA GLU A 108 2.05 -4.48 -16.42
C GLU A 108 2.21 -4.92 -14.96
N VAL A 109 2.27 -6.23 -14.71
CA VAL A 109 2.27 -6.80 -13.36
C VAL A 109 3.35 -7.87 -13.25
N PHE A 110 4.23 -7.72 -12.28
CA PHE A 110 5.25 -8.70 -11.92
C PHE A 110 5.08 -9.13 -10.47
N THR A 111 4.96 -10.43 -10.23
CA THR A 111 5.02 -10.99 -8.88
C THR A 111 6.46 -11.01 -8.39
N ILE A 112 6.70 -10.38 -7.25
CA ILE A 112 7.97 -10.43 -6.56
C ILE A 112 8.01 -11.75 -5.78
N ASN A 113 8.62 -12.76 -6.38
CA ASN A 113 8.88 -14.02 -5.68
C ASN A 113 9.88 -13.75 -4.56
N GLN A 114 9.45 -13.94 -3.32
CA GLN A 114 10.35 -13.84 -2.16
C GLN A 114 11.31 -15.04 -2.22
N ILE A 115 12.51 -14.85 -2.78
CA ILE A 115 13.60 -15.82 -2.67
C ILE A 115 14.26 -15.62 -1.30
N ALA A 116 13.53 -15.92 -0.22
CA ALA A 116 14.06 -16.23 1.11
C ALA A 116 12.91 -16.68 2.04
N PRO A 117 13.05 -17.79 2.77
CA PRO A 117 12.14 -18.09 3.87
C PRO A 117 12.50 -17.15 5.02
N ILE A 118 11.77 -16.04 5.17
CA ILE A 118 11.84 -15.22 6.39
C ILE A 118 10.43 -15.05 6.96
N SER A 119 9.72 -16.17 7.09
CA SER A 119 9.11 -16.40 8.38
C SER A 119 10.26 -16.69 9.34
N ALA A 120 10.73 -15.68 10.07
CA ALA A 120 11.37 -15.96 11.34
C ALA A 120 10.25 -16.44 12.28
N THR A 121 9.80 -17.68 12.07
CA THR A 121 8.86 -18.32 12.98
C THR A 121 9.67 -18.60 14.23
N LEU A 122 9.41 -17.86 15.32
CA LEU A 122 9.80 -18.29 16.65
C LEU A 122 8.99 -19.55 16.98
N SER A 123 9.47 -20.71 16.53
CA SER A 123 8.96 -21.98 17.03
C SER A 123 9.43 -22.10 18.48
N VAL A 124 8.52 -21.89 19.43
CA VAL A 124 8.72 -22.34 20.80
C VAL A 124 8.82 -23.86 20.71
N VAL A 125 10.04 -24.39 20.70
CA VAL A 125 10.25 -25.82 20.86
C VAL A 125 9.70 -26.16 22.23
N GLN A 126 8.54 -26.83 22.26
CA GLN A 126 8.01 -27.44 23.48
C GLN A 126 8.97 -28.57 23.88
N ARG A 127 10.10 -28.22 24.49
CA ARG A 127 10.90 -29.20 25.22
C ARG A 127 10.07 -29.56 26.44
N ARG A 128 9.54 -30.78 26.44
CA ARG A 128 9.07 -31.43 27.68
C ARG A 128 10.20 -31.25 28.69
N PHE A 129 9.88 -30.72 29.88
CA PHE A 129 10.80 -30.14 30.88
C PHE A 129 11.08 -28.63 30.71
N ILE A 130 10.02 -27.80 30.75
CA ILE A 130 10.15 -26.36 31.07
C ILE A 130 9.92 -26.25 32.58
N ASP A 131 10.98 -25.99 33.36
CA ASP A 131 10.78 -25.25 34.60
C ASP A 131 10.31 -23.85 34.18
N ASN A 132 9.09 -23.50 34.59
CA ASN A 132 8.35 -22.29 34.18
C ASN A 132 9.05 -20.98 34.61
N SER A 133 10.21 -20.65 34.07
CA SER A 133 10.80 -19.31 34.21
C SER A 133 10.08 -18.36 33.26
N ILE A 134 8.85 -17.99 33.62
CA ILE A 134 8.11 -16.94 32.93
C ILE A 134 8.86 -15.63 33.15
N PHE A 135 9.54 -15.13 32.12
CA PHE A 135 10.11 -13.79 32.15
C PHE A 135 9.00 -12.76 31.89
N ARG A 136 8.74 -11.91 32.87
CA ARG A 136 7.74 -10.83 32.75
C ARG A 136 8.47 -9.50 32.54
N TRP A 137 8.30 -8.93 31.35
CA TRP A 137 8.74 -7.57 31.05
C TRP A 137 7.53 -6.62 31.08
N GLU A 138 7.62 -5.57 31.89
CA GLU A 138 6.57 -4.56 32.04
C GLU A 138 7.06 -3.21 31.51
N ILE A 139 6.37 -2.66 30.51
CA ILE A 139 6.66 -1.32 29.99
C ILE A 139 5.77 -0.32 30.72
N LYS A 140 6.36 0.43 31.65
CA LYS A 140 5.66 1.49 32.38
C LYS A 140 5.68 2.79 31.59
N GLU A 141 4.62 3.58 31.72
CA GLU A 141 4.53 4.93 31.15
C GLU A 141 4.77 4.99 29.63
N PHE A 142 4.21 4.04 28.88
CA PHE A 142 4.40 3.86 27.43
C PHE A 142 4.29 5.17 26.62
N SER A 143 3.33 6.05 26.98
CA SER A 143 3.13 7.34 26.32
C SER A 143 4.35 8.28 26.37
N LYS A 144 5.22 8.15 27.37
CA LYS A 144 6.46 8.95 27.50
C LYS A 144 7.63 8.39 26.68
N ILE A 145 7.54 7.12 26.25
CA ILE A 145 8.63 6.40 25.57
C ILE A 145 8.52 6.51 24.03
N MET A 146 7.38 6.98 23.51
CA MET A 146 7.11 7.16 22.06
C MET A 146 8.11 8.05 21.31
N ASN A 147 8.92 8.85 22.03
CA ASN A 147 9.95 9.71 21.44
C ASN A 147 11.30 9.00 21.23
N LYS A 148 11.42 7.70 21.51
CA LYS A 148 12.64 6.92 21.28
C LYS A 148 12.43 5.93 20.13
N ASN A 149 13.34 5.94 19.17
CA ASN A 149 13.27 5.06 17.99
C ASN A 149 13.38 3.57 18.32
N VAL A 150 13.95 3.21 19.49
CA VAL A 150 14.08 1.82 19.95
C VAL A 150 14.00 1.76 21.48
N HIS A 151 13.21 0.82 22.02
CA HIS A 151 13.20 0.46 23.44
C HIS A 151 13.57 -1.02 23.57
N LYS A 152 14.59 -1.33 24.37
CA LYS A 152 15.08 -2.69 24.59
C LYS A 152 14.71 -3.16 26.00
N SER A 153 14.38 -4.44 26.15
CA SER A 153 14.25 -5.09 27.45
C SER A 153 15.59 -5.17 28.17
N GLN A 154 15.57 -5.53 29.44
CA GLN A 154 16.76 -6.03 30.12
C GLN A 154 17.17 -7.36 29.49
N VAL A 155 18.49 -7.60 29.38
CA VAL A 155 19.00 -8.88 28.88
C VAL A 155 18.66 -9.97 29.89
N PHE A 156 18.11 -11.08 29.41
CA PHE A 156 17.86 -12.24 30.25
C PHE A 156 18.34 -13.53 29.57
N SER A 157 18.96 -14.40 30.36
CA SER A 157 19.50 -15.66 29.87
C SER A 157 18.45 -16.76 30.01
N TYR A 158 18.12 -17.43 28.91
CA TYR A 158 17.26 -18.62 28.91
C TYR A 158 17.72 -19.64 27.88
N GLY A 159 17.86 -20.90 28.32
CA GLY A 159 18.30 -21.99 27.46
C GLY A 159 19.69 -21.76 26.85
N GLU A 160 20.63 -21.24 27.64
CA GLU A 160 22.01 -20.90 27.23
C GLU A 160 22.12 -19.75 26.20
N ILE A 161 21.02 -19.04 25.93
CA ILE A 161 20.97 -17.90 25.02
C ILE A 161 20.62 -16.65 25.83
N ASP A 162 21.33 -15.55 25.56
CA ASP A 162 21.00 -14.21 26.07
C ASP A 162 20.03 -13.52 25.11
N TRP A 163 18.85 -13.16 25.62
CA TRP A 163 17.75 -12.50 24.90
C TRP A 163 17.69 -11.01 25.19
#